data_AF-A0A1M5PEF5-F1
#
_entry.id   AF-A0A1M5PEF5-F1
#
_cell.length_a   1.000
_cell.length_b   1.000
_cell.length_c   1.000
_cell.angle_alpha   90.00
_cell.angle_beta   90.00
_cell.angle_gamma   90.00
#
_symmetry.space_group_name_H-M   'P 1'
#
loop_
_entity.id
_entity.type
_entity.pdbx_description
1 polymer ?
#
loop_
_entity_poly.entity_id
_entity_poly.type
_entity_poly.pdbx_seq_one_letter_code
_entity_poly.pdbx_strand_id
1 'polypeptide(L)' 'MKLIALVQQVNIEEKLKNATDRSYQMGVLIGSFIPFVVLVGLAYWMYASAKKRDKNG' A
#
# COMPACT_ATOMS: atom_id res chain seq x y z
N MET A 1 -17.74 10.13 -1.82
CA MET A 1 -16.41 9.54 -2.08
C MET A 1 -15.73 9.25 -0.75
N LYS A 2 -15.84 8.03 -0.20
CA LYS A 2 -15.36 7.67 1.16
C LYS A 2 -14.43 6.44 1.20
N LEU A 3 -14.10 5.85 0.04
CA LEU A 3 -13.31 4.62 0.00
C LEU A 3 -11.83 4.84 0.35
N ILE A 4 -11.32 6.05 0.12
CA ILE A 4 -9.92 6.40 0.41
C ILE A 4 -9.73 6.80 1.88
N ALA A 5 -10.75 7.40 2.51
CA ALA A 5 -10.67 7.89 3.89
C ALA A 5 -10.55 6.77 4.93
N LEU A 6 -11.08 5.57 4.65
CA LEU A 6 -11.05 4.45 5.60
C LEU A 6 -9.65 3.78 5.71
N VAL A 7 -8.81 3.91 4.68
CA VAL A 7 -7.41 3.44 4.68
C VAL A 7 -6.42 4.54 5.10
N GLN A 8 -6.82 5.81 5.05
CA GLN A 8 -5.89 6.94 5.19
C GLN A 8 -5.89 7.67 6.54
N GLN A 9 -6.72 7.28 7.51
CA GLN A 9 -6.57 7.78 8.88
C GLN A 9 -5.50 6.99 9.66
N VAL A 10 -4.34 6.77 9.06
CA VAL A 10 -3.14 6.41 9.82
C VAL A 10 -2.60 7.72 10.37
N ASN A 11 -2.87 8.00 11.64
CA ASN A 11 -2.30 9.16 12.33
C ASN A 11 -0.80 8.92 12.53
N ILE A 12 -0.01 9.09 11.46
CA ILE A 12 1.43 8.78 11.41
C ILE A 12 2.17 9.64 12.44
N GLU A 13 1.76 10.91 12.61
CA GLU A 13 2.31 11.81 13.63
C GLU A 13 2.14 11.27 15.05
N GLU A 14 0.96 10.74 15.38
CA GLU A 14 0.65 10.20 16.71
C GLU A 14 1.43 8.89 16.98
N LYS A 15 1.60 8.07 15.94
CA LYS A 15 2.46 6.87 15.96
C LYS A 15 3.94 7.25 16.11
N LEU A 16 4.41 8.29 15.43
CA LEU A 16 5.79 8.76 15.52
C LEU A 16 6.08 9.39 16.90
N LYS A 17 5.11 10.10 17.47
CA LYS A 17 5.19 10.74 18.79
C LYS A 17 5.22 9.74 19.94
N ASN A 18 4.55 8.58 19.77
CA ASN A 18 4.62 7.45 20.69
C ASN A 18 5.77 6.48 20.37
N ALA A 19 6.58 6.75 19.35
CA ALA A 19 7.69 5.90 18.98
C ALA A 19 8.88 6.12 19.93
N THR A 20 8.98 5.29 20.96
CA THR A 20 10.11 5.32 21.90
C THR A 20 11.40 4.73 21.31
N ASP A 21 11.32 4.03 20.16
CA ASP A 21 12.43 3.25 19.61
C ASP A 21 12.50 3.29 18.06
N ARG A 22 13.73 3.22 17.52
CA ARG A 22 14.02 3.38 16.08
C ARG A 22 13.33 2.32 15.21
N SER A 23 13.18 1.10 15.73
CA SER A 23 12.53 -0.01 15.03
C SER A 23 11.05 0.26 14.73
N TYR A 24 10.36 1.00 15.60
CA TYR A 24 8.95 1.35 15.38
C TYR A 24 8.79 2.40 14.28
N GLN A 25 9.67 3.42 14.25
CA GLN A 25 9.68 4.41 13.16
C GLN A 25 9.91 3.75 11.80
N MET A 26 10.85 2.80 11.72
CA MET A 26 11.10 2.04 10.50
C MET A 26 9.89 1.21 10.07
N GLY A 27 9.18 0.59 11.02
CA GLY A 27 7.93 -0.13 10.74
C GLY A 27 6.82 0.78 10.19
N VAL A 28 6.67 1.98 10.74
CA VAL A 28 5.71 2.99 10.25
C VAL A 28 6.10 3.48 8.86
N LEU A 29 7.38 3.75 8.63
CA LEU A 29 7.90 4.19 7.34
C LEU A 29 7.67 3.13 6.26
N ILE A 30 8.05 1.87 6.50
CA ILE A 30 7.82 0.76 5.58
C ILE A 30 6.31 0.52 5.37
N GLY A 31 5.51 0.60 6.44
CA GLY A 31 4.06 0.47 6.39
C GLY A 31 3.39 1.50 5.47
N SER A 32 3.95 2.72 5.37
CA SER A 32 3.45 3.77 4.48
C SER A 32 3.58 3.45 2.98
N PHE A 33 4.50 2.54 2.62
CA PHE A 33 4.71 2.10 1.23
C PHE A 33 3.79 0.94 0.81
N ILE A 34 3.14 0.25 1.75
CA ILE A 34 2.23 -0.90 1.48
C ILE A 34 1.15 -0.56 0.43
N PRO A 35 0.46 0.60 0.48
CA PRO A 35 -0.53 0.96 -0.53
C PRO A 35 0.03 0.96 -1.96
N PHE A 36 1.28 1.40 -2.14
CA PHE A 36 1.95 1.42 -3.44
C PHE A 36 2.31 0.01 -3.91
N VAL A 37 2.76 -0.86 -3.01
CA VAL A 37 3.02 -2.28 -3.33
C VAL A 37 1.74 -2.98 -3.80
N VAL A 38 0.61 -2.69 -3.15
CA VAL A 38 -0.71 -3.21 -3.56
C VAL A 38 -1.06 -2.73 -4.99
N LEU A 39 -0.86 -1.46 -5.30
CA LEU A 39 -1.10 -0.92 -6.64
C LEU A 39 -0.23 -1.59 -7.71
N VAL A 40 1.06 -1.82 -7.41
CA VAL A 40 1.97 -2.54 -8.31
C VAL A 40 1.52 -3.98 -8.53
N GLY A 41 1.08 -4.66 -7.47
CA GLY A 41 0.51 -6.02 -7.56
C GLY A 41 -0.75 -6.06 -8.42
N LEU A 42 -1.64 -5.08 -8.27
CA LEU A 42 -2.84 -4.94 -9.10
C LEU A 42 -2.47 -4.67 -10.57
N ALA A 43 -1.52 -3.76 -10.83
CA ALA A 43 -1.04 -3.48 -12.18
C ALA A 43 -0.44 -4.72 -12.85
N TYR A 44 0.35 -5.50 -12.11
CA TYR A 44 0.91 -6.77 -12.60
C TYR A 44 -0.20 -7.79 -12.91
N TRP A 45 -1.19 -7.91 -12.03
CA TRP A 45 -2.34 -8.80 -12.26
C TRP A 45 -3.17 -8.38 -13.47
N MET A 46 -3.40 -7.07 -13.64
CA MET A 46 -4.06 -6.51 -14.82
C MET A 46 -3.27 -6.81 -16.10
N TYR A 47 -1.95 -6.59 -16.09
CA TYR A 47 -1.09 -6.92 -17.23
C TYR A 47 -1.12 -8.42 -17.57
N ALA A 48 -0.98 -9.28 -16.55
CA ALA A 48 -0.99 -10.73 -16.72
C ALA A 48 -2.35 -11.25 -17.22
N SER A 49 -3.45 -10.67 -16.75
CA SER A 49 -4.80 -11.03 -17.20
C SER A 49 -5.06 -10.55 -18.64
N ALA A 50 -4.65 -9.34 -19.00
CA ALA A 50 -4.74 -8.83 -20.37
C ALA A 50 -3.92 -9.69 -21.35
N LYS A 51 -2.67 -10.03 -20.98
CA LYS A 51 -1.78 -10.87 -21.80
C LYS A 51 -2.29 -12.29 -22.03
N LYS A 52 -3.09 -12.84 -21.11
CA LYS A 52 -3.75 -14.16 -21.30
C LYS A 52 -4.93 -14.10 -22.26
N ARG A 53 -5.58 -12.94 -22.40
CA ARG A 53 -6.70 -12.74 -23.34
C ARG A 53 -6.21 -12.63 -24.79
N ASP A 54 -5.04 -12.04 -24.98
CA ASP A 54 -4.39 -11.88 -26.29
C ASP A 54 -3.85 -13.19 -26.90
N LYS A 55 -3.66 -14.23 -26.07
CA LYS A 55 -3.18 -15.55 -26.51
C LYS A 55 -4.28 -16.57 -26.80
N ASN A 56 -5.52 -16.28 -26.38
CA ASN A 56 -6.68 -17.17 -26.53
C ASN A 56 -7.79 -16.56 -27.39
N GLY A 57 -7.50 -15.46 -28.12
CA GLY A 57 -8.39 -14.81 -29.08
C GLY A 57 -7.86 -14.96 -30.50
#